data_AF-A0A953UVS5-F1
#
_entry.id   AF-A0A953UVS5-F1
#
_cell.length_a   1.000
_cell.length_b   1.000
_cell.length_c   1.000
_cell.angle_alpha   90.00
_cell.angle_beta   90.00
_cell.angle_gamma   90.00
#
_symmetry.space_group_name_H-M   'P 1'
#
loop_
_entity.id
_entity.type
_entity.pdbx_description
1 polymer ?
#
loop_
_entity_poly.entity_id
_entity_poly.type
_entity_poly.pdbx_seq_one_letter_code
_entity_poly.pdbx_strand_id
1 'polypeptide(L)'
;MPTFTGSITTTGKSEAIRLDKALFRLHPEFRQKAKVRAQVIAPGHALISVVEEGIPELQDEDPVVTAFLAFLEKDMKTRPERIASLSKRAIARGSRLTKGVKVTDEERLPEDIAF
;
A
#
# COMPACT_ATOMS: atom_id res chain seq x y z
N MET A 1 -1.39 14.55 -4.06
CA MET A 1 -1.22 14.01 -2.69
C MET A 1 -0.18 14.85 -1.99
N PRO A 2 -0.30 15.14 -0.69
CA PRO A 2 0.76 15.85 0.03
C PRO A 2 2.02 15.00 0.05
N THR A 3 3.13 15.56 -0.41
CA THR A 3 4.46 14.94 -0.36
C THR A 3 5.22 15.56 0.80
N PHE A 4 5.85 14.73 1.62
CA PHE A 4 6.65 15.17 2.76
C PHE A 4 8.09 14.74 2.53
N THR A 5 9.02 15.66 2.78
CA THR A 5 10.45 15.41 2.63
C THR A 5 11.12 15.28 3.99
N GLY A 6 12.30 14.68 3.98
CA GLY A 6 13.07 14.47 5.19
C GLY A 6 14.53 14.19 4.91
N SER A 7 15.29 14.07 5.99
CA SER A 7 16.72 13.78 5.95
C SER A 7 17.07 12.64 6.89
N ILE A 8 18.05 11.82 6.53
CA ILE A 8 18.66 10.87 7.46
C ILE A 8 19.60 11.63 8.40
N THR A 9 19.51 11.35 9.69
CA THR A 9 20.36 11.95 10.72
C THR A 9 20.83 10.86 11.67
N THR A 10 22.02 11.02 12.23
CA THR A 10 22.53 10.09 13.26
C THR A 10 22.05 10.54 14.63
N THR A 11 21.42 9.63 15.38
CA THR A 11 20.99 9.84 16.77
C THR A 11 21.66 8.77 17.64
N GLY A 12 22.69 9.17 18.37
CA GLY A 12 23.48 8.24 19.19
C GLY A 12 24.18 7.19 18.33
N LYS A 13 23.82 5.92 18.52
CA LYS A 13 24.36 4.77 17.77
C LYS A 13 23.48 4.33 16.59
N SER A 14 22.44 5.09 16.26
CA SER A 14 21.45 4.70 15.26
C SER A 14 21.18 5.81 14.26
N GLU A 15 20.63 5.45 13.11
CA GLU A 15 20.10 6.40 12.13
C GLU A 15 18.62 6.66 12.38
N ALA A 16 18.19 7.90 12.12
CA ALA A 16 16.83 8.35 12.27
C ALA A 16 16.39 9.13 11.03
N ILE A 17 15.16 8.88 10.59
CA ILE A 17 14.51 9.63 9.51
C ILE A 17 13.83 10.84 10.12
N ARG A 18 14.31 12.03 9.80
CA ARG A 18 13.69 13.30 10.21
C ARG A 18 12.74 13.78 9.11
N LEU A 19 11.43 13.72 9.38
CA LEU A 19 10.39 14.20 8.46
C LEU A 19 9.87 15.58 8.88
N ASP A 20 9.33 16.33 7.91
CA ASP A 20 8.74 17.64 8.15
C ASP A 20 7.59 17.60 9.17
N LYS A 21 7.55 18.60 10.07
CA LYS A 21 6.51 18.71 11.14
C LYS A 21 5.08 18.71 10.58
N ALA A 22 4.90 19.12 9.32
CA ALA A 22 3.61 19.12 8.63
C ALA A 22 3.00 17.71 8.53
N LEU A 23 3.82 16.67 8.38
CA LEU A 23 3.36 15.27 8.33
C LEU A 23 2.65 14.91 9.63
N PHE A 24 3.29 15.15 10.78
CA PHE A 24 2.73 14.80 12.09
C PHE A 24 1.51 15.65 12.49
N ARG A 25 1.33 16.81 11.87
CA ARG A 25 0.14 17.65 12.06
C ARG A 25 -1.05 17.13 11.26
N LEU A 26 -0.80 16.68 10.02
CA LEU A 26 -1.84 16.16 9.11
C LEU A 26 -2.18 14.70 9.40
N HIS A 27 -1.20 13.94 9.89
CA HIS A 27 -1.28 12.51 10.21
C HIS A 27 -0.92 12.28 11.68
N PRO A 28 -1.85 12.54 12.62
CA PRO A 28 -1.62 12.40 14.05
C PRO A 28 -1.31 10.96 14.50
N GLU A 29 -1.55 9.97 13.66
CA GLU A 29 -1.16 8.57 13.88
C GLU A 29 0.36 8.39 14.07
N PHE A 30 1.19 9.25 13.47
CA PHE A 30 2.66 9.18 13.58
C PHE A 30 3.26 9.98 14.76
N ARG A 31 2.47 10.34 15.79
CA ARG A 31 2.92 11.18 16.91
C ARG A 31 4.11 10.61 17.69
N GLN A 32 4.76 11.46 18.49
CA GLN A 32 5.84 11.04 19.38
C GLN A 32 5.42 9.84 20.23
N LYS A 33 6.29 8.82 20.28
CA LYS A 33 6.10 7.50 20.92
C LYS A 33 5.22 6.49 20.16
N ALA A 34 4.68 6.83 19.00
CA ALA A 34 4.07 5.83 18.14
C ALA A 34 5.13 4.80 17.71
N LYS A 35 4.81 3.52 17.85
CA LYS A 35 5.63 2.45 17.30
C LYS A 35 5.34 2.38 15.81
N VAL A 36 6.40 2.37 15.00
CA VAL A 36 6.28 2.29 13.55
C VAL A 36 7.05 1.08 13.03
N ARG A 37 6.55 0.51 11.95
CA ARG A 37 7.20 -0.55 11.18
C ARG A 37 7.61 0.04 9.84
N ALA A 38 8.88 -0.17 9.47
CA ALA A 38 9.38 0.16 8.14
C ALA A 38 9.61 -1.15 7.37
N GLN A 39 8.97 -1.29 6.21
CA GLN A 39 9.12 -2.43 5.31
C GLN A 39 9.73 -1.94 4.00
N VAL A 40 10.81 -2.59 3.54
CA VAL A 40 11.43 -2.29 2.24
C VAL A 40 10.62 -3.00 1.16
N ILE A 41 10.00 -2.24 0.27
CA ILE A 41 9.15 -2.76 -0.81
C ILE A 41 9.87 -2.81 -2.16
N ALA A 42 10.92 -2.00 -2.33
CA ALA A 42 11.80 -2.00 -3.51
C ALA A 42 13.12 -1.29 -3.17
N PRO A 43 14.17 -1.41 -4.00
CA PRO A 43 15.40 -0.63 -3.83
C PRO A 43 15.08 0.88 -3.69
N GLY A 44 15.51 1.48 -2.59
CA GLY A 44 15.29 2.91 -2.29
C GLY A 44 13.87 3.28 -1.84
N HIS A 45 12.95 2.32 -1.69
CA HIS A 45 11.57 2.58 -1.30
C HIS A 45 11.19 1.79 -0.05
N ALA A 46 10.70 2.50 0.97
CA ALA A 46 10.23 1.92 2.22
C ALA A 46 8.80 2.39 2.52
N LEU A 47 7.94 1.44 2.91
CA LEU A 47 6.62 1.69 3.46
C LEU A 47 6.73 1.82 4.98
N ILE A 48 6.22 2.91 5.54
CA ILE A 48 6.19 3.13 6.99
C ILE A 48 4.74 3.11 7.47
N SER A 49 4.44 2.21 8.40
CA SER A 49 3.12 2.05 9.00
C SER A 49 3.20 2.15 10.53
N VAL A 50 2.11 2.57 11.17
CA VAL A 50 1.99 2.58 12.64
C VAL A 50 1.60 1.18 13.10
N VAL A 51 2.26 0.68 14.14
CA VAL A 51 1.94 -0.60 14.77
C VAL A 51 1.04 -0.34 15.97
N GLU A 52 -0.19 -0.85 15.93
CA GLU A 52 -1.08 -0.87 17.09
C GLU A 52 -0.71 -2.04 18.01
N GLU A 53 -0.54 -1.77 19.30
CA GLU A 53 -0.27 -2.82 20.29
C GLU A 53 -1.50 -3.70 20.45
N GLY A 54 -1.39 -4.98 20.08
CA GLY A 54 -2.44 -5.99 20.25
C GLY A 54 -3.01 -6.57 18.96
N ILE A 55 -2.62 -6.06 17.79
CA ILE A 55 -2.95 -6.72 16.52
C ILE A 55 -1.87 -7.78 16.26
N PRO A 56 -2.23 -9.07 16.15
CA PRO A 56 -1.28 -10.11 15.78
C PRO A 56 -0.60 -9.73 14.47
N GLU A 57 0.67 -10.08 14.30
CA GLU A 57 1.28 -10.04 12.98
C GLU A 57 0.45 -10.93 12.06
N LEU A 58 -0.35 -10.32 11.18
CA LEU A 58 -0.91 -10.98 10.01
C LEU A 58 0.29 -11.35 9.13
N GLN A 59 0.95 -12.46 9.47
CA GLN A 59 2.12 -12.96 8.75
C GLN A 59 1.76 -13.44 7.33
N ASP A 60 0.46 -13.54 7.01
CA ASP A 60 -0.06 -14.02 5.74
C ASP A 60 -0.68 -12.94 4.84
N GLU A 61 -0.75 -11.68 5.27
CA GLU A 61 -1.33 -10.61 4.44
C GLU A 61 -0.24 -9.64 3.94
N ASP A 62 -0.13 -9.52 2.62
CA ASP A 62 0.76 -8.54 1.99
C ASP A 62 0.35 -7.13 2.42
N PRO A 63 1.23 -6.39 3.13
CA PRO A 63 0.92 -5.07 3.69
C PRO A 63 0.58 -4.03 2.61
N VAL A 64 1.10 -4.19 1.39
CA VAL A 64 0.75 -3.33 0.25
C VAL A 64 -0.67 -3.62 -0.19
N VAL A 65 -1.02 -4.89 -0.33
CA VAL A 65 -2.39 -5.32 -0.69
C VAL A 65 -3.38 -4.86 0.38
N THR A 66 -3.07 -5.04 1.66
CA THR A 66 -3.93 -4.60 2.76
C THR A 66 -4.12 -3.08 2.76
N ALA A 67 -3.07 -2.29 2.56
CA ALA A 67 -3.18 -0.83 2.45
C ALA A 67 -4.01 -0.40 1.23
N PHE A 68 -3.85 -1.07 0.10
CA PHE A 68 -4.61 -0.80 -1.13
C PHE A 68 -6.10 -1.13 -0.95
N LEU A 69 -6.43 -2.28 -0.36
CA LEU A 69 -7.81 -2.67 -0.07
C LEU A 69 -8.47 -1.71 0.92
N ALA A 70 -7.77 -1.30 1.97
CA ALA A 70 -8.28 -0.30 2.92
C ALA A 70 -8.55 1.07 2.25
N PHE A 71 -7.69 1.47 1.32
CA PHE A 71 -7.92 2.66 0.50
C PHE A 71 -9.19 2.52 -0.36
N LEU A 72 -9.37 1.38 -1.03
CA LEU A 72 -10.56 1.12 -1.86
C LEU A 72 -11.84 1.10 -1.01
N GLU A 73 -11.83 0.43 0.14
CA GLU A 73 -12.98 0.38 1.05
C GLU A 73 -13.41 1.79 1.47
N LYS A 74 -12.44 2.63 1.84
CA LYS A 74 -12.69 4.01 2.22
C LYS A 74 -13.27 4.84 1.06
N ASP A 75 -12.73 4.72 -0.16
CA ASP A 75 -13.26 5.44 -1.32
C ASP A 75 -14.68 4.97 -1.67
N MET A 76 -14.95 3.66 -1.62
CA MET A 76 -16.29 3.10 -1.85
C MET A 76 -17.34 3.61 -0.85
N LYS A 77 -16.97 3.75 0.44
CA LYS A 77 -17.87 4.28 1.48
C LYS A 77 -18.08 5.79 1.35
N THR A 78 -17.03 6.53 0.97
CA THR A 78 -17.08 8.00 0.92
C THR A 78 -17.64 8.55 -0.38
N ARG A 79 -17.53 7.80 -1.47
CA ARG A 79 -17.94 8.20 -2.83
C ARG A 79 -18.62 7.08 -3.60
N PRO A 80 -19.78 6.59 -3.10
CA PRO A 80 -20.50 5.50 -3.76
C PRO A 80 -20.91 5.85 -5.21
N GLU A 81 -21.06 7.12 -5.54
CA GLU A 81 -21.40 7.59 -6.89
C GLU A 81 -20.32 7.29 -7.95
N ARG A 82 -19.08 6.99 -7.51
CA ARG A 82 -17.99 6.60 -8.41
C ARG A 82 -17.98 5.12 -8.76
N ILE A 83 -18.76 4.31 -8.04
CA ILE A 83 -18.89 2.88 -8.31
C ILE A 83 -19.76 2.73 -9.56
N ALA A 84 -19.13 2.43 -10.69
CA ALA A 84 -19.80 2.24 -11.97
C ALA A 84 -19.94 0.75 -12.30
N SER A 85 -21.08 0.37 -12.87
CA SER A 85 -21.24 -0.95 -13.45
C SER A 85 -20.33 -1.13 -14.66
N LEU A 86 -19.85 -2.36 -14.87
CA LEU A 86 -19.06 -2.68 -16.06
C LEU A 86 -19.94 -2.59 -17.31
N SER A 87 -19.62 -1.64 -18.19
CA SER A 87 -20.34 -1.50 -19.46
C SER A 87 -20.09 -2.70 -20.39
N LYS A 88 -21.06 -3.03 -21.25
CA LYS A 88 -20.90 -4.05 -22.30
C LYS A 88 -19.68 -3.78 -23.18
N ARG A 89 -19.35 -2.50 -23.43
CA ARG A 89 -18.16 -2.08 -24.18
C ARG A 89 -16.87 -2.40 -23.43
N ALA A 90 -16.83 -2.18 -22.13
CA ALA A 90 -15.67 -2.51 -21.29
C ALA A 90 -15.43 -4.02 -21.26
N ILE A 91 -16.48 -4.81 -21.12
CA ILE A 91 -16.43 -6.28 -21.17
C ILE A 91 -15.91 -6.75 -22.52
N ALA A 92 -16.50 -6.28 -23.63
CA ALA A 92 -16.06 -6.64 -24.98
C ALA A 92 -14.61 -6.21 -25.27
N ARG A 93 -14.16 -5.08 -24.70
CA ARG A 93 -12.75 -4.67 -24.76
C ARG A 93 -11.87 -5.64 -23.99
N GLY A 94 -12.25 -6.03 -22.77
CA GLY A 94 -11.54 -7.03 -21.96
C GLY A 94 -11.37 -8.34 -22.71
N SER A 95 -12.47 -8.93 -23.21
CA SER A 95 -12.43 -10.17 -23.99
C SER A 95 -11.57 -10.09 -25.24
N ARG A 96 -11.52 -8.93 -25.90
CA ARG A 96 -10.64 -8.73 -27.06
C ARG A 96 -9.17 -8.65 -26.65
N LEU A 97 -8.86 -7.96 -25.54
CA LEU A 97 -7.49 -7.81 -25.04
C LEU A 97 -6.92 -9.14 -24.54
N THR A 98 -7.75 -10.00 -23.94
CA THR A 98 -7.34 -11.31 -23.44
C THR A 98 -7.49 -12.42 -24.48
N LYS A 99 -7.86 -12.10 -25.72
CA LYS A 99 -8.09 -13.11 -26.76
C LYS A 99 -6.79 -13.86 -27.05
N GLY A 100 -6.81 -15.18 -26.82
CA GLY A 100 -5.66 -16.06 -27.08
C GLY A 100 -4.70 -16.20 -25.91
N VAL A 101 -4.93 -15.49 -24.79
CA VAL A 101 -4.25 -15.77 -23.52
C VAL A 101 -4.79 -17.10 -23.01
N LYS A 102 -3.89 -18.08 -22.85
CA LYS A 102 -4.19 -19.36 -22.21
C LYS A 102 -3.74 -19.23 -20.76
N VAL A 103 -4.65 -19.51 -19.84
CA VAL A 103 -4.39 -19.54 -18.40
C VAL A 103 -5.07 -20.77 -17.82
N THR A 104 -4.41 -21.41 -16.86
CA THR A 104 -4.99 -22.46 -16.03
C THR A 104 -4.91 -22.05 -14.57
N ASP A 105 -5.92 -22.37 -13.77
CA ASP A 105 -5.95 -21.96 -12.34
C ASP A 105 -4.82 -22.61 -11.54
N GLU A 106 -4.28 -23.73 -12.03
CA GLU A 106 -3.15 -24.46 -11.47
C GLU A 106 -1.80 -24.00 -12.04
N GLU A 107 -1.78 -23.00 -12.93
CA GLU A 107 -0.55 -22.47 -13.51
C GLU A 107 0.26 -21.74 -12.44
N ARG A 108 1.43 -22.30 -12.10
CA ARG A 108 2.33 -21.66 -11.16
C ARG A 108 2.97 -20.44 -11.82
N LEU A 109 2.71 -19.27 -11.27
CA LEU A 109 3.34 -18.04 -11.73
C LEU A 109 4.88 -18.15 -11.58
N PRO A 110 5.65 -17.65 -12.56
CA PRO A 110 7.11 -17.58 -12.48
C PRO A 110 7.59 -16.80 -11.23
N GLU A 111 8.71 -17.24 -10.66
CA GLU A 111 9.28 -16.64 -9.43
C GLU A 111 9.82 -15.22 -9.61
N ASP A 112 9.95 -14.74 -10.85
CA ASP A 112 10.35 -13.37 -11.20
C ASP A 112 9.18 -12.38 -11.25
N ILE A 113 7.94 -12.84 -11.02
CA ILE A 113 6.78 -11.98 -10.82
C ILE A 113 6.62 -11.71 -9.32
N ALA A 114 7.20 -10.60 -8.86
CA ALA A 114 6.94 -10.05 -7.53
C ALA A 114 5.68 -9.17 -7.56
N PHE A 115 4.75 -9.42 -6.63
CA PHE A 115 3.62 -8.54 -6.34
C PHE A 115 4.03 -7.44 -5.38
#